data_AF-A0A9E5GFL5-F1
#
_entry.id   AF-A0A9E5GFL5-F1
#
_cell.length_a   1.000
_cell.length_b   1.000
_cell.length_c   1.000
_cell.angle_alpha   90.00
_cell.angle_beta   90.00
_cell.angle_gamma   90.00
#
_symmetry.space_group_name_H-M   'P 1'
#
loop_
_entity.id
_entity.type
_entity.pdbx_description
1 polymer ?
#
loop_
_entity_poly.entity_id
_entity_poly.type
_entity_poly.pdbx_seq_one_letter_code
_entity_poly.pdbx_strand_id
1 'polypeptide(L)'
;MDNMLIDARYQSSVIPGTLQANFSPLKEMIAQQMKSLDGIEATDENLKAVKETLAFLRKFKTGMNACLKEDIASYNKPVEAYKISFNDMMLSVDEIIEKFAKQVDDIVLSQKNAKRLVVQGFIDEALSTLSGDMVAFIKDCNWFFIDAWTNKTASESSIKKEIAKRVSDICAAVELLDDKGKYAPYMLSQYKGTG
;
A
#
# COMPACT_ATOMS: atom_id res chain seq x y z
N MET A 1 -22.51 -8.38 19.77
CA MET A 1 -21.27 -8.96 19.22
C MET A 1 -20.19 -8.56 20.19
N ASP A 2 -19.62 -9.54 20.89
CA ASP A 2 -18.45 -9.30 21.74
C ASP A 2 -17.34 -8.67 20.91
N ASN A 3 -16.64 -7.72 21.52
CA ASN A 3 -15.55 -7.00 20.89
C ASN A 3 -14.38 -7.99 20.71
N MET A 4 -14.32 -8.69 19.56
CA MET A 4 -13.26 -9.66 19.22
C MET A 4 -11.91 -8.99 18.90
N LEU A 5 -11.65 -7.81 19.47
CA LEU A 5 -10.34 -7.18 19.38
C LEU A 5 -9.40 -7.97 20.29
N ILE A 6 -8.43 -8.65 19.67
CA ILE A 6 -7.30 -9.23 20.39
C ILE A 6 -6.58 -8.06 21.07
N ASP A 7 -6.70 -7.93 22.40
CA ASP A 7 -5.91 -6.98 23.20
C ASP A 7 -4.48 -7.53 23.40
N ALA A 8 -3.81 -7.82 22.29
CA ALA A 8 -2.42 -8.19 22.27
C ALA A 8 -1.60 -6.95 21.91
N ARG A 9 -0.80 -6.50 22.87
CA ARG A 9 0.22 -5.48 22.60
C ARG A 9 1.49 -6.19 22.15
N TYR A 10 2.01 -5.80 21.00
CA TYR A 10 3.32 -6.23 20.57
C TYR A 10 4.37 -5.82 21.62
N GLN A 11 5.15 -6.79 22.10
CA GLN A 11 6.23 -6.60 23.04
C GLN A 11 7.48 -7.26 22.50
N SER A 12 8.62 -6.59 22.61
CA SER A 12 9.93 -7.14 22.27
C SER A 12 10.93 -6.84 23.38
N SER A 13 11.91 -7.73 23.53
CA SER A 13 13.06 -7.55 24.42
C SER A 13 14.32 -7.89 23.63
N VAL A 14 15.33 -7.03 23.71
CA VAL A 14 16.59 -7.20 23.00
C VAL A 14 17.65 -7.63 24.00
N ILE A 15 18.27 -8.79 23.74
CA ILE A 15 19.43 -9.25 24.51
C ILE A 15 20.69 -8.85 23.73
N PRO A 16 21.55 -7.97 24.28
CA PRO A 16 22.81 -7.61 23.63
C PRO A 16 23.71 -8.84 23.47
N GLY A 17 24.22 -9.07 22.26
CA GLY A 17 25.23 -10.09 22.01
C GLY A 17 26.64 -9.53 22.20
N THR A 18 27.60 -10.40 22.54
CA THR A 18 29.03 -10.05 22.62
C THR A 18 29.87 -11.04 21.83
N LEU A 19 30.82 -10.54 21.03
CA LEU A 19 31.86 -11.37 20.41
C LEU A 19 33.09 -11.41 21.33
N GLN A 20 33.59 -12.60 21.61
CA GLN A 20 34.81 -12.81 22.39
C GLN A 20 35.91 -13.35 21.49
N ALA A 21 37.12 -12.78 21.60
CA ALA A 21 38.28 -13.21 20.85
C ALA A 21 39.54 -13.15 21.73
N ASN A 22 40.48 -14.05 21.48
CA ASN A 22 41.76 -14.15 22.18
C ASN A 22 42.79 -13.14 21.66
N PHE A 23 42.42 -11.85 21.53
CA PHE A 23 43.28 -10.84 20.92
C PHE A 23 44.59 -10.60 21.68
N SER A 24 44.58 -10.61 23.02
CA SER A 24 45.80 -10.39 23.82
C SER A 24 46.90 -11.41 23.52
N PRO A 25 46.68 -12.73 23.69
CA PRO A 25 47.74 -13.71 23.41
C PRO A 25 48.13 -13.72 21.91
N LEU A 26 47.19 -13.47 20.99
CA LEU A 26 47.49 -13.35 19.56
C LEU A 26 48.41 -12.17 19.25
N LYS A 27 48.17 -11.00 19.87
CA LYS A 27 49.03 -9.82 19.69
C LYS A 27 50.44 -10.07 20.20
N GLU A 28 50.58 -10.75 21.34
CA GLU A 28 51.88 -11.12 21.89
C GLU A 28 52.65 -12.08 20.96
N MET A 29 51.99 -13.11 20.44
CA MET A 29 52.58 -14.03 19.47
C MET A 29 53.02 -13.30 18.19
N ILE A 30 52.15 -12.47 17.62
CA ILE A 30 52.47 -11.68 16.42
C ILE A 30 53.67 -10.76 16.69
N ALA A 31 53.72 -10.09 17.84
CA ALA A 31 54.83 -9.22 18.20
C ALA A 31 56.16 -9.98 18.35
N GLN A 32 56.14 -11.19 18.91
CA GLN A 32 57.32 -12.05 19.00
C GLN A 32 57.80 -12.50 17.62
N GLN A 33 56.90 -12.94 16.74
CA GLN A 33 57.24 -13.29 15.37
C GLN A 33 57.81 -12.07 14.61
N MET A 34 57.20 -10.90 14.74
CA MET A 34 57.67 -9.68 14.05
C MET A 34 59.06 -9.25 14.54
N LYS A 35 59.37 -9.38 15.84
CA LYS A 35 60.73 -9.15 16.36
C LYS A 35 61.76 -10.09 15.74
N SER A 36 61.41 -11.36 15.52
CA SER A 36 62.32 -12.33 14.88
C SER A 36 62.58 -12.05 13.39
N LEU A 37 61.75 -11.21 12.78
CA LEU A 37 61.84 -10.80 11.37
C LEU A 37 62.42 -9.39 11.20
N ASP A 38 62.64 -8.67 12.30
CA ASP A 38 63.12 -7.30 12.29
C ASP A 38 64.60 -7.25 11.86
N GLY A 39 64.92 -6.40 10.88
CA GLY A 39 66.26 -6.30 10.29
C GLY A 39 66.66 -7.41 9.30
N ILE A 40 65.76 -8.35 8.95
CA ILE A 40 66.03 -9.32 7.88
C ILE A 40 65.85 -8.63 6.52
N GLU A 41 66.96 -8.39 5.83
CA GLU A 41 66.96 -7.99 4.42
C GLU A 41 66.95 -9.21 3.50
N ALA A 42 66.19 -9.13 2.41
CA ALA A 42 66.16 -10.19 1.41
C ALA A 42 67.48 -10.18 0.61
N THR A 43 68.21 -11.28 0.66
CA THR A 43 69.43 -11.55 -0.13
C THR A 43 69.20 -12.77 -1.02
N ASP A 44 70.05 -12.98 -2.03
CA ASP A 44 69.93 -14.14 -2.93
C ASP A 44 69.99 -15.48 -2.18
N GLU A 45 70.73 -15.53 -1.06
CA GLU A 45 70.91 -16.72 -0.23
C GLU A 45 69.68 -17.04 0.65
N ASN A 46 68.89 -16.02 1.05
CA ASN A 46 67.75 -16.19 1.96
C ASN A 46 66.36 -15.99 1.30
N LEU A 47 66.33 -15.61 0.01
CA LEU A 47 65.14 -15.20 -0.74
C LEU A 47 63.97 -16.21 -0.66
N LYS A 48 64.28 -17.51 -0.68
CA LYS A 48 63.26 -18.57 -0.60
C LYS A 48 62.53 -18.53 0.75
N ALA A 49 63.26 -18.46 1.85
CA ALA A 49 62.69 -18.41 3.19
C ALA A 49 61.85 -17.14 3.39
N VAL A 50 62.34 -15.98 2.93
CA VAL A 50 61.61 -14.71 2.99
C VAL A 50 60.27 -14.79 2.23
N LYS A 51 60.25 -15.42 1.05
CA LYS A 51 59.02 -15.63 0.27
C LYS A 51 58.02 -16.54 0.99
N GLU A 52 58.48 -17.60 1.63
CA GLU A 52 57.64 -18.52 2.41
C GLU A 52 57.02 -17.83 3.63
N THR A 53 57.82 -17.05 4.37
CA THR A 53 57.33 -16.23 5.49
C THR A 53 56.30 -15.20 5.03
N LEU A 54 56.55 -14.47 3.94
CA LEU A 54 55.60 -13.51 3.38
C LEU A 54 54.28 -14.18 2.97
N ALA A 55 54.35 -15.36 2.35
CA ALA A 55 53.16 -16.12 1.97
C ALA A 55 52.35 -16.56 3.19
N PHE A 56 53.03 -17.02 4.25
CA PHE A 56 52.40 -17.36 5.52
C PHE A 56 51.69 -16.15 6.15
N LEU A 57 52.36 -15.00 6.28
CA LEU A 57 51.78 -13.78 6.87
C LEU A 57 50.54 -13.31 6.09
N ARG A 58 50.58 -13.37 4.76
CA ARG A 58 49.43 -13.05 3.90
C ARG A 58 48.27 -14.01 4.15
N LYS A 59 48.53 -15.32 4.19
CA LYS A 59 47.49 -16.33 4.48
C LYS A 59 46.90 -16.14 5.87
N PHE A 60 47.73 -15.90 6.88
CA PHE A 60 47.32 -15.67 8.25
C PHE A 60 46.40 -14.44 8.36
N LYS A 61 46.78 -13.29 7.78
CA LYS A 61 45.94 -12.08 7.72
C LYS A 61 44.61 -12.34 7.03
N THR A 62 44.63 -13.04 5.89
CA THR A 62 43.40 -13.40 5.16
C THR A 62 42.50 -14.31 5.99
N GLY A 63 43.06 -15.28 6.71
CA GLY A 63 42.33 -16.16 7.62
C GLY A 63 41.64 -15.40 8.75
N MET A 64 42.32 -14.46 9.39
CA MET A 64 41.70 -13.61 10.44
C MET A 64 40.51 -12.82 9.90
N ASN A 65 40.64 -12.27 8.69
CA ASN A 65 39.53 -11.55 8.05
C ASN A 65 38.36 -12.48 7.68
N ALA A 66 38.63 -13.75 7.32
CA ALA A 66 37.60 -14.73 7.04
C ALA A 66 36.83 -15.10 8.32
N CYS A 67 37.53 -15.40 9.42
CA CYS A 67 36.90 -15.66 10.71
C CYS A 67 36.03 -14.48 11.16
N LEU A 68 36.53 -13.24 11.06
CA LEU A 68 35.74 -12.05 11.40
C LEU A 68 34.42 -11.97 10.60
N LYS A 69 34.45 -12.31 9.31
CA LYS A 69 33.24 -12.32 8.48
C LYS A 69 32.25 -13.41 8.93
N GLU A 70 32.75 -14.59 9.28
CA GLU A 70 31.93 -15.70 9.78
C GLU A 70 31.32 -15.40 11.16
N ASP A 71 32.08 -14.76 12.04
CA ASP A 71 31.63 -14.31 13.36
C ASP A 71 30.51 -13.28 13.22
N ILE A 72 30.68 -12.26 12.36
CA ILE A 72 29.65 -11.25 12.07
C ILE A 72 28.42 -11.91 11.46
N ALA A 73 28.60 -12.82 10.50
CA ALA A 73 27.47 -13.54 9.89
C ALA A 73 26.69 -14.35 10.93
N SER A 74 27.39 -15.06 11.82
CA SER A 74 26.78 -15.85 12.88
C SER A 74 26.10 -14.98 13.93
N TYR A 75 26.70 -13.85 14.29
CA TYR A 75 26.11 -12.83 15.17
C TYR A 75 24.80 -12.25 14.59
N ASN A 76 24.72 -12.08 13.28
CA ASN A 76 23.55 -11.54 12.60
C ASN A 76 22.43 -12.57 12.33
N LYS A 77 22.73 -13.89 12.35
CA LYS A 77 21.72 -14.93 12.11
C LYS A 77 20.45 -14.81 12.98
N PRO A 78 20.55 -14.56 14.31
CA PRO A 78 19.36 -14.38 15.15
C PRO A 78 18.52 -13.18 14.73
N VAL A 79 19.15 -12.09 14.27
CA VAL A 79 18.45 -10.89 13.79
C VAL A 79 17.69 -11.20 12.50
N GLU A 80 18.30 -11.90 11.56
CA GLU A 80 17.63 -12.28 10.31
C GLU A 80 16.48 -13.26 10.56
N ALA A 81 16.65 -14.25 11.45
CA ALA A 81 15.58 -15.16 11.85
C ALA A 81 14.40 -14.40 12.48
N TYR A 82 14.70 -13.44 13.37
CA TYR A 82 13.67 -12.58 13.98
C TYR A 82 12.91 -11.75 12.94
N LYS A 83 13.60 -11.15 11.96
CA LYS A 83 12.96 -10.41 10.87
C LYS A 83 12.02 -11.29 10.04
N ILE A 84 12.43 -12.52 9.74
CA ILE A 84 11.60 -13.49 9.01
C ILE A 84 10.32 -13.75 9.81
N SER A 85 10.43 -14.09 11.09
CA SER A 85 9.25 -14.35 11.95
C SER A 85 8.35 -13.11 12.11
N PHE A 86 8.94 -11.92 12.23
CA PHE A 86 8.18 -10.68 12.31
C PHE A 86 7.39 -10.41 11.01
N ASN A 87 8.03 -10.58 9.86
CA ASN A 87 7.39 -10.37 8.56
C ASN A 87 6.28 -11.41 8.31
N ASP A 88 6.49 -12.66 8.70
CA ASP A 88 5.48 -13.72 8.60
C ASP A 88 4.22 -13.40 9.45
N MET A 89 4.44 -12.91 10.68
CA MET A 89 3.36 -12.40 11.53
C MET A 89 2.63 -11.21 10.87
N MET A 90 3.36 -10.26 10.28
CA MET A 90 2.76 -9.10 9.59
C MET A 90 1.93 -9.54 8.38
N LEU A 91 2.40 -10.50 7.58
CA LEU A 91 1.64 -11.05 6.45
C LEU A 91 0.33 -11.68 6.91
N SER A 92 0.34 -12.39 8.04
CA SER A 92 -0.88 -12.96 8.63
C SER A 92 -1.90 -11.88 9.02
N VAL A 93 -1.43 -10.72 9.50
CA VAL A 93 -2.29 -9.56 9.80
C VAL A 93 -2.83 -8.95 8.52
N ASP A 94 -1.99 -8.78 7.50
CA ASP A 94 -2.37 -8.21 6.20
C ASP A 94 -3.46 -9.05 5.51
N GLU A 95 -3.34 -10.38 5.53
CA GLU A 95 -4.37 -11.29 5.00
C GLU A 95 -5.74 -11.08 5.67
N ILE A 96 -5.75 -10.88 7.00
CA ILE A 96 -6.99 -10.62 7.75
C ILE A 96 -7.56 -9.25 7.36
N ILE A 97 -6.71 -8.23 7.27
CA ILE A 97 -7.12 -6.88 6.84
C ILE A 97 -7.76 -6.93 5.46
N GLU A 98 -7.12 -7.57 4.48
CA GLU A 98 -7.62 -7.67 3.11
C GLU A 98 -8.98 -8.37 3.07
N LYS A 99 -9.12 -9.47 3.83
CA LYS A 99 -10.39 -10.21 3.92
C LYS A 99 -11.53 -9.37 4.49
N PHE A 100 -11.27 -8.53 5.50
CA PHE A 100 -12.30 -7.65 6.07
C PHE A 100 -12.57 -6.44 5.20
N ALA A 101 -11.54 -5.83 4.59
CA ALA A 101 -11.70 -4.73 3.64
C ALA A 101 -12.62 -5.13 2.49
N LYS A 102 -12.38 -6.30 1.90
CA LYS A 102 -13.24 -6.84 0.84
C LYS A 102 -14.69 -7.04 1.29
N GLN A 103 -14.91 -7.60 2.48
CA GLN A 103 -16.27 -7.77 3.02
C GLN A 103 -16.98 -6.42 3.22
N VAL A 104 -16.27 -5.40 3.70
CA VAL A 104 -16.81 -4.05 3.85
C VAL A 104 -17.19 -3.48 2.49
N ASP A 105 -16.30 -3.58 1.50
CA ASP A 105 -16.55 -3.08 0.14
C ASP A 105 -17.74 -3.80 -0.52
N ASP A 106 -17.83 -5.13 -0.41
CA ASP A 106 -18.95 -5.92 -0.93
C ASP A 106 -20.29 -5.50 -0.31
N ILE A 107 -20.31 -5.24 1.00
CA ILE A 107 -21.50 -4.75 1.71
C ILE A 107 -21.86 -3.33 1.26
N VAL A 108 -20.89 -2.44 1.15
CA VAL A 108 -21.11 -1.05 0.70
C VAL A 108 -21.65 -1.03 -0.72
N LEU A 109 -21.07 -1.84 -1.61
CA LEU A 109 -21.52 -1.97 -3.00
C LEU A 109 -22.94 -2.54 -3.08
N SER A 110 -23.24 -3.59 -2.31
CA SER A 110 -24.59 -4.17 -2.23
C SER A 110 -25.61 -3.13 -1.75
N GLN A 111 -25.30 -2.36 -0.71
CA GLN A 111 -26.14 -1.27 -0.22
C GLN A 111 -26.34 -0.17 -1.27
N LYS A 112 -25.28 0.20 -1.98
CA LYS A 112 -25.32 1.19 -3.07
C LYS A 112 -26.24 0.74 -4.21
N ASN A 113 -26.14 -0.54 -4.60
CA ASN A 113 -26.98 -1.13 -5.65
C ASN A 113 -28.45 -1.22 -5.23
N ALA A 114 -28.72 -1.67 -3.99
CA ALA A 114 -30.08 -1.68 -3.45
C ALA A 114 -30.69 -0.27 -3.43
N LYS A 115 -29.90 0.72 -2.99
CA LYS A 115 -30.35 2.12 -2.98
C LYS A 115 -30.56 2.70 -4.37
N ARG A 116 -29.74 2.31 -5.35
CA ARG A 116 -29.94 2.70 -6.75
C ARG A 116 -31.31 2.28 -7.27
N LEU A 117 -31.80 1.10 -6.92
CA LEU A 117 -33.15 0.66 -7.28
C LEU A 117 -34.24 1.54 -6.64
N VAL A 118 -34.06 1.93 -5.38
CA VAL A 118 -34.97 2.85 -4.69
C VAL A 118 -34.98 4.22 -5.36
N VAL A 119 -33.81 4.78 -5.66
CA VAL A 119 -33.67 6.05 -6.37
C VAL A 119 -34.32 5.99 -7.75
N GLN A 120 -34.14 4.88 -8.48
CA GLN A 120 -34.79 4.68 -9.77
C GLN A 120 -36.32 4.71 -9.64
N GLY A 121 -36.87 4.08 -8.59
CA GLY A 121 -38.30 4.15 -8.29
C GLY A 121 -38.79 5.59 -8.03
N PHE A 122 -37.99 6.42 -7.35
CA PHE A 122 -38.33 7.83 -7.12
C PHE A 122 -38.28 8.65 -8.42
N ILE A 123 -37.34 8.35 -9.31
CA ILE A 123 -37.27 8.96 -10.64
C ILE A 123 -38.50 8.56 -11.45
N ASP A 124 -38.83 7.28 -11.51
CA ASP A 124 -39.98 6.78 -12.28
C ASP A 124 -41.30 7.37 -11.74
N GLU A 125 -41.45 7.48 -10.41
CA GLU A 125 -42.57 8.17 -9.75
C GLU A 125 -42.66 9.63 -10.19
N ALA A 126 -41.55 10.38 -10.15
CA ALA A 126 -41.51 11.80 -10.55
C ALA A 126 -41.81 12.02 -12.04
N LEU A 127 -41.45 11.06 -12.89
CA LEU A 127 -41.65 11.12 -14.34
C LEU A 127 -43.03 10.62 -14.79
N SER A 128 -43.78 9.95 -13.92
CA SER A 128 -45.05 9.25 -14.25
C SER A 128 -46.15 10.12 -14.85
N THR A 129 -46.10 11.44 -14.62
CA THR A 129 -47.12 12.40 -15.10
C THR A 129 -46.71 13.15 -16.36
N LEU A 130 -45.48 12.93 -16.86
CA LEU A 130 -44.93 13.65 -18.01
C LEU A 130 -45.22 12.92 -19.33
N SER A 131 -45.11 13.66 -20.43
CA SER A 131 -45.19 13.09 -21.78
C SER A 131 -43.98 12.19 -22.09
N GLY A 132 -44.17 11.21 -22.98
CA GLY A 132 -43.10 10.27 -23.36
C GLY A 132 -41.86 10.96 -23.92
N ASP A 133 -42.03 12.04 -24.69
CA ASP A 133 -40.91 12.81 -25.25
C ASP A 133 -40.10 13.54 -24.16
N MET A 134 -40.78 14.10 -23.15
CA MET A 134 -40.12 14.74 -22.02
C MET A 134 -39.38 13.72 -21.15
N VAL A 135 -39.97 12.54 -20.92
CA VAL A 135 -39.32 11.44 -20.19
C VAL A 135 -38.05 10.98 -20.93
N ALA A 136 -38.12 10.81 -22.24
CA ALA A 136 -36.95 10.47 -23.06
C ALA A 136 -35.86 11.55 -22.97
N PHE A 137 -36.26 12.82 -23.05
CA PHE A 137 -35.32 13.94 -22.95
C PHE A 137 -34.58 13.97 -21.60
N ILE A 138 -35.30 13.81 -20.48
CA ILE A 138 -34.70 13.80 -19.14
C ILE A 138 -33.76 12.60 -18.97
N LYS A 139 -34.14 11.41 -19.46
CA LYS A 139 -33.29 10.21 -19.39
C LYS A 139 -32.00 10.34 -20.19
N ASP A 140 -32.00 11.14 -21.26
CA ASP A 140 -30.80 11.44 -22.04
C ASP A 140 -29.88 12.49 -21.39
N CYS A 141 -30.31 13.16 -20.31
CA CYS A 141 -29.47 14.12 -19.58
C CYS A 141 -28.46 13.36 -18.70
N ASN A 142 -27.20 13.34 -19.09
CA ASN A 142 -26.15 12.56 -18.42
C ASN A 142 -25.88 13.01 -16.97
N TRP A 143 -26.21 14.27 -16.64
CA TRP A 143 -26.02 14.92 -15.36
C TRP A 143 -27.23 14.81 -14.44
N PHE A 144 -28.36 14.26 -14.92
CA PHE A 144 -29.59 14.16 -14.13
C PHE A 144 -29.42 13.26 -12.91
N PHE A 145 -28.82 12.08 -13.09
CA PHE A 145 -28.57 11.15 -12.01
C PHE A 145 -27.30 11.52 -11.24
N ILE A 146 -27.42 11.63 -9.91
CA ILE A 146 -26.27 11.89 -9.04
C ILE A 146 -25.92 10.63 -8.27
N ASP A 147 -24.69 10.15 -8.44
CA ASP A 147 -24.21 8.93 -7.77
C ASP A 147 -24.28 9.03 -6.24
N ALA A 148 -24.10 10.24 -5.67
CA ALA A 148 -24.24 10.49 -4.24
C ALA A 148 -25.63 10.13 -3.66
N TRP A 149 -26.70 10.08 -4.47
CA TRP A 149 -28.01 9.61 -4.02
C TRP A 149 -28.01 8.13 -3.63
N THR A 150 -27.08 7.35 -4.17
CA THR A 150 -26.94 5.92 -3.84
C THR A 150 -26.19 5.68 -2.53
N ASN A 151 -25.63 6.73 -1.92
CA ASN A 151 -24.95 6.62 -0.64
C ASN A 151 -25.92 6.24 0.48
N LYS A 152 -25.48 5.35 1.38
CA LYS A 152 -26.29 4.92 2.53
C LYS A 152 -26.81 6.10 3.34
N THR A 153 -25.98 7.11 3.57
CA THR A 153 -26.27 8.30 4.39
C THR A 153 -27.19 9.31 3.71
N ALA A 154 -27.39 9.24 2.40
CA ALA A 154 -28.28 10.15 1.69
C ALA A 154 -29.73 9.95 2.13
N SER A 155 -30.40 10.98 2.60
CA SER A 155 -31.79 10.89 3.04
C SER A 155 -32.73 10.68 1.86
N GLU A 156 -33.62 9.69 1.92
CA GLU A 156 -34.63 9.45 0.87
C GLU A 156 -35.52 10.67 0.64
N SER A 157 -35.88 11.41 1.70
CA SER A 157 -36.69 12.62 1.58
C SER A 157 -35.95 13.74 0.87
N SER A 158 -34.64 13.87 1.08
CA SER A 158 -33.80 14.84 0.38
C SER A 158 -33.64 14.45 -1.10
N ILE A 159 -33.41 13.17 -1.39
CA ILE A 159 -33.30 12.65 -2.75
C ILE A 159 -34.60 12.91 -3.53
N LYS A 160 -35.77 12.57 -2.97
CA LYS A 160 -37.07 12.83 -3.62
C LYS A 160 -37.27 14.30 -3.95
N LYS A 161 -36.97 15.19 -3.01
CA LYS A 161 -37.08 16.65 -3.21
C LYS A 161 -36.15 17.13 -4.32
N GLU A 162 -34.91 16.63 -4.35
CA GLU A 162 -33.94 17.02 -5.37
C GLU A 162 -34.34 16.50 -6.77
N ILE A 163 -34.79 15.25 -6.87
CA ILE A 163 -35.31 14.68 -8.12
C ILE A 163 -36.48 15.53 -8.63
N ALA A 164 -37.48 15.80 -7.80
CA ALA A 164 -38.65 16.58 -8.19
C ALA A 164 -38.26 17.99 -8.67
N LYS A 165 -37.33 18.64 -7.96
CA LYS A 165 -36.80 19.94 -8.38
C LYS A 165 -36.10 19.86 -9.74
N ARG A 166 -35.19 18.89 -9.93
CA ARG A 166 -34.46 18.72 -11.19
C ARG A 166 -35.38 18.44 -12.37
N VAL A 167 -36.37 17.56 -12.18
CA VAL A 167 -37.40 17.30 -13.21
C VAL A 167 -38.12 18.60 -13.58
N SER A 168 -38.58 19.37 -12.58
CA SER A 168 -39.25 20.64 -12.84
C SER A 168 -38.36 21.67 -13.53
N ASP A 169 -37.09 21.79 -13.11
CA ASP A 169 -36.12 22.71 -13.71
C ASP A 169 -35.85 22.33 -15.18
N ILE A 170 -35.73 21.04 -15.49
CA ILE A 170 -35.55 20.56 -16.87
C ILE A 170 -36.79 20.84 -17.72
N CYS A 171 -38.00 20.55 -17.23
CA CYS A 171 -39.23 20.84 -17.98
C CYS A 171 -39.32 22.32 -18.34
N ALA A 172 -39.07 23.22 -17.38
CA ALA A 172 -39.07 24.66 -17.61
C ALA A 172 -37.99 25.10 -18.62
N ALA A 173 -36.80 24.49 -18.55
CA ALA A 173 -35.73 24.76 -19.51
C ALA A 173 -36.10 24.30 -20.93
N VAL A 174 -36.71 23.12 -21.07
CA VAL A 174 -37.14 22.59 -22.37
C VAL A 174 -38.20 23.49 -22.99
N GLU A 175 -39.22 23.88 -22.24
CA GLU A 175 -40.26 24.82 -22.70
C GLU A 175 -39.65 26.14 -23.20
N LEU A 176 -38.71 26.71 -22.45
CA LEU A 176 -38.02 27.95 -22.83
C LEU A 176 -37.15 27.80 -24.09
N LEU A 177 -36.52 26.64 -24.26
CA LEU A 177 -35.63 26.36 -25.38
C LEU A 177 -36.39 25.99 -26.65
N ASP A 178 -37.55 25.35 -26.53
CA ASP A 178 -38.40 24.98 -27.66
C ASP A 178 -38.97 26.22 -28.38
N ASP A 179 -39.23 27.29 -27.62
CA ASP A 179 -39.61 28.62 -28.14
C ASP A 179 -38.53 29.30 -29.00
N LYS A 180 -37.31 28.74 -29.11
CA LYS A 180 -36.21 29.31 -29.91
C LYS A 180 -36.24 28.93 -31.39
N GLY A 181 -37.32 28.32 -31.86
CA GLY A 181 -37.55 28.04 -33.28
C GLY A 181 -36.45 27.17 -33.89
N LYS A 182 -35.84 27.59 -35.01
CA LYS A 182 -34.85 26.78 -35.75
C LYS A 182 -33.60 26.35 -34.96
N TYR A 183 -33.31 27.00 -33.83
CA TYR A 183 -32.15 26.69 -32.99
C TYR A 183 -32.47 25.73 -31.85
N ALA A 184 -33.75 25.44 -31.59
CA ALA A 184 -34.17 24.60 -30.47
C ALA A 184 -33.48 23.21 -30.45
N PRO A 185 -33.37 22.45 -31.56
CA PRO A 185 -32.73 21.14 -31.54
C PRO A 185 -31.25 21.18 -31.12
N TYR A 186 -30.53 22.21 -31.56
CA TYR A 186 -29.12 22.41 -31.19
C TYR A 186 -28.98 22.74 -29.71
N MET A 187 -29.79 23.68 -29.21
CA MET A 187 -29.73 24.12 -27.81
C MET A 187 -30.13 23.00 -26.84
N LEU A 188 -31.18 22.25 -27.16
CA LEU A 188 -31.63 21.08 -26.41
C LEU A 188 -30.56 19.98 -26.38
N SER A 189 -29.84 19.76 -27.49
CA SER A 189 -28.71 18.83 -27.51
C SER A 189 -27.56 19.27 -26.62
N GLN A 190 -27.25 20.56 -26.54
CA GLN A 190 -26.20 21.07 -25.64
C GLN A 190 -26.60 20.93 -24.18
N TYR A 191 -27.86 21.21 -23.86
CA TYR A 191 -28.39 21.12 -22.49
C TYR A 191 -28.26 19.71 -21.88
N LYS A 192 -28.47 18.65 -22.69
CA LYS A 192 -28.30 17.26 -22.25
C LYS A 192 -26.91 16.94 -21.68
N GLY A 193 -25.87 17.68 -22.06
CA GLY A 193 -24.49 17.44 -21.65
C GLY A 193 -23.87 18.44 -20.68
N THR A 194 -24.61 19.49 -20.26
CA THR A 194 -24.00 20.67 -19.60
C THR A 194 -24.72 21.17 -18.34
N GLY A 195 -25.70 20.42 -17.81
CA GLY A 195 -26.43 20.82 -16.60
C GLY A 195 -25.72 20.51 -15.28
#